data_AF-A0AAV0HH98-F1
#
_entry.id   AF-A0AAV0HH98-F1
#
_cell.length_a   1.000
_cell.length_b   1.000
_cell.length_c   1.000
_cell.angle_alpha   90.00
_cell.angle_beta   90.00
_cell.angle_gamma   90.00
#
_symmetry.space_group_name_H-M   'P 1'
#
loop_
_entity.id
_entity.type
_entity.pdbx_description
1 polymer ?
#
loop_
_entity_poly.entity_id
_entity_poly.type
_entity_poly.pdbx_seq_one_letter_code
_entity_poly.pdbx_strand_id
1 'polypeptide(L)'
;MLMREDRGVLYMSEIDLGGCLPDYFTVLFRAKIGSGLARRDVVLGGRKVRGREAVEMGIVDGVWGCEQSLREASMELAERLGSRKWDGKAYEKMRKGLYPKLCIVVGAVEDRILPAKL
;
A
#
# COMPACT_ATOMS: atom_id res chain seq x y z
N MET A 1 -1.22 6.06 2.32
CA MET A 1 -1.06 6.30 0.87
C MET A 1 -1.87 7.53 0.47
N LEU A 2 -1.41 8.36 -0.49
CA LEU A 2 -2.14 9.55 -0.95
C LEU A 2 -2.67 9.33 -2.37
N MET A 3 -3.77 9.96 -2.77
CA MET A 3 -4.41 9.73 -4.07
C MET A 3 -5.03 11.01 -4.67
N ARG A 4 -5.11 11.10 -6.00
CA ARG A 4 -5.78 12.21 -6.69
C ARG A 4 -7.30 11.99 -6.66
N GLU A 5 -8.06 12.97 -6.20
CA GLU A 5 -9.51 12.86 -6.02
C GLU A 5 -10.24 12.78 -7.36
N ASP A 6 -9.87 13.65 -8.31
CA ASP A 6 -10.59 13.89 -9.56
C ASP A 6 -10.44 12.77 -10.61
N ARG A 7 -9.28 12.10 -10.61
CA ARG A 7 -8.89 11.16 -11.65
C ARG A 7 -8.10 9.95 -11.12
N GLY A 8 -7.83 9.86 -9.81
CA GLY A 8 -7.25 8.66 -9.23
C GLY A 8 -8.29 7.54 -9.24
N VAL A 9 -7.88 6.35 -9.66
CA VAL A 9 -8.71 5.15 -9.59
C VAL A 9 -7.84 3.95 -9.21
N LEU A 10 -8.25 3.18 -8.20
CA LEU A 10 -7.74 1.84 -7.97
C LEU A 10 -8.69 0.84 -8.64
N TYR A 11 -8.17 0.06 -9.58
CA TYR A 11 -8.95 -0.88 -10.36
C TYR A 11 -8.09 -2.08 -10.74
N MET A 12 -8.65 -3.28 -10.57
CA MET A 12 -8.06 -4.53 -11.01
C MET A 12 -8.83 -5.05 -12.22
N SER A 13 -8.20 -5.04 -13.38
CA SER A 13 -8.81 -5.46 -14.65
C SER A 13 -8.78 -6.97 -14.86
N GLU A 14 -8.04 -7.73 -14.06
CA GLU A 14 -7.75 -9.15 -14.27
C GLU A 14 -9.03 -9.97 -14.33
N ILE A 15 -9.99 -9.73 -13.43
CA ILE A 15 -11.30 -10.40 -13.45
C ILE A 15 -12.08 -10.08 -14.72
N ASP A 16 -12.10 -8.80 -15.15
CA ASP A 16 -12.83 -8.38 -16.35
C ASP A 16 -12.20 -8.91 -17.64
N LEU A 17 -10.88 -9.17 -17.62
CA LEU A 17 -10.12 -9.74 -18.74
C LEU A 17 -10.05 -11.27 -18.70
N GLY A 18 -10.67 -11.93 -17.71
CA GLY A 18 -10.62 -13.39 -17.54
C GLY A 18 -9.22 -13.92 -17.16
N GLY A 19 -8.36 -13.05 -16.65
CA GLY A 19 -7.01 -13.39 -16.19
C GLY A 19 -6.96 -13.76 -14.70
N CYS A 20 -5.85 -14.36 -14.30
CA CYS A 20 -5.55 -14.64 -12.89
C CYS A 20 -4.54 -13.62 -12.36
N LEU A 21 -4.76 -13.16 -11.13
CA LEU A 21 -3.77 -12.37 -10.41
C LEU A 21 -2.60 -13.26 -9.96
N PRO A 22 -1.34 -12.87 -10.25
CA PRO A 22 -0.19 -13.53 -9.66
C PRO A 22 -0.25 -13.55 -8.12
N ASP A 23 0.22 -14.63 -7.51
CA ASP A 23 0.08 -14.87 -6.06
C ASP A 23 0.62 -13.72 -5.19
N TYR A 24 1.68 -13.06 -5.63
CA TYR A 24 2.27 -11.94 -4.89
C TYR A 24 1.32 -10.73 -4.77
N PHE A 25 0.43 -10.50 -5.74
CA PHE A 25 -0.59 -9.46 -5.64
C PHE A 25 -1.62 -9.79 -4.56
N THR A 26 -2.06 -11.04 -4.47
CA THR A 26 -2.98 -11.48 -3.41
C THR A 26 -2.39 -11.26 -2.02
N VAL A 27 -1.08 -11.56 -1.85
CA VAL A 27 -0.37 -11.28 -0.60
C VAL A 27 -0.24 -9.77 -0.34
N LEU A 28 0.05 -8.98 -1.37
CA LEU A 28 0.15 -7.52 -1.28
C LEU A 28 -1.18 -6.89 -0.84
N PHE A 29 -2.29 -7.21 -1.51
CA PHE A 29 -3.61 -6.68 -1.17
C PHE A 29 -4.04 -7.09 0.23
N ARG A 30 -3.75 -8.33 0.65
CA ARG A 30 -3.99 -8.77 2.02
C ARG A 30 -3.21 -7.92 3.04
N ALA A 31 -1.99 -7.53 2.71
CA ALA A 31 -1.13 -6.75 3.58
C ALA A 31 -1.45 -5.24 3.61
N LYS A 32 -1.95 -4.68 2.50
CA LYS A 32 -2.18 -3.24 2.34
C LYS A 32 -3.61 -2.79 2.54
N ILE A 33 -4.58 -3.67 2.30
CA ILE A 33 -6.01 -3.38 2.52
C ILE A 33 -6.46 -4.19 3.72
N GLY A 34 -6.63 -3.53 4.86
CA GLY A 34 -7.02 -4.19 6.12
C GLY A 34 -8.42 -4.79 6.06
N SER A 35 -9.36 -4.07 5.44
CA SER A 35 -10.75 -4.51 5.33
C SER A 35 -10.90 -5.68 4.36
N GLY A 36 -11.43 -6.80 4.86
CA GLY A 36 -11.75 -7.97 4.05
C GLY A 36 -12.77 -7.67 2.95
N LEU A 37 -13.78 -6.84 3.26
CA LEU A 37 -14.79 -6.41 2.31
C LEU A 37 -14.18 -5.55 1.19
N ALA A 38 -13.35 -4.57 1.56
CA ALA A 38 -12.68 -3.72 0.59
C ALA A 38 -11.78 -4.51 -0.37
N ARG A 39 -11.04 -5.50 0.16
CA ARG A 39 -10.24 -6.42 -0.66
C ARG A 39 -11.09 -7.19 -1.66
N ARG A 40 -12.21 -7.76 -1.20
CA ARG A 40 -13.11 -8.54 -2.05
C ARG A 40 -13.67 -7.67 -3.18
N ASP A 41 -14.15 -6.48 -2.85
CA ASP A 41 -14.74 -5.57 -3.82
C ASP A 41 -13.73 -5.16 -4.92
N VAL A 42 -12.49 -4.86 -4.53
CA VAL A 42 -11.42 -4.49 -5.47
C VAL A 42 -10.94 -5.69 -6.29
N VAL A 43 -10.60 -6.80 -5.63
CA VAL A 43 -9.88 -7.93 -6.26
C VAL A 43 -10.83 -8.88 -7.01
N LEU A 44 -11.98 -9.18 -6.42
CA LEU A 44 -12.95 -10.14 -6.98
C LEU A 44 -14.14 -9.45 -7.64
N GLY A 45 -14.48 -8.24 -7.20
CA GLY A 45 -15.59 -7.47 -7.74
C GLY A 45 -15.24 -6.58 -8.93
N GLY A 46 -13.96 -6.47 -9.31
CA GLY A 46 -13.50 -5.57 -10.39
C GLY A 46 -13.86 -4.10 -10.13
N ARG A 47 -14.15 -3.72 -8.88
CA ARG A 47 -14.69 -2.40 -8.55
C ARG A 47 -13.64 -1.32 -8.80
N LYS A 48 -14.03 -0.27 -9.53
CA LYS A 48 -13.23 0.95 -9.72
C LYS A 48 -13.40 1.86 -8.51
N VAL A 49 -12.46 1.82 -7.58
CA VAL A 49 -12.49 2.63 -6.36
C VAL A 49 -11.88 4.01 -6.63
N ARG A 50 -12.65 5.07 -6.38
CA ARG A 50 -12.22 6.48 -6.60
C ARG A 50 -11.77 7.14 -5.30
N GLY A 51 -11.28 8.38 -5.39
CA GLY A 51 -10.64 9.10 -4.27
C GLY A 51 -11.38 9.00 -2.92
N ARG A 52 -12.53 9.67 -2.77
CA ARG A 52 -13.25 9.71 -1.48
C ARG A 52 -13.61 8.32 -0.95
N GLU A 53 -14.07 7.47 -1.84
CA GLU A 53 -14.40 6.08 -1.55
C GLU A 53 -13.19 5.29 -1.05
N ALA A 54 -12.00 5.51 -1.62
CA ALA A 54 -10.76 4.88 -1.17
C ALA A 54 -10.39 5.28 0.27
N VAL A 55 -10.71 6.51 0.68
CA VAL A 55 -10.52 6.97 2.07
C VAL A 55 -11.51 6.27 2.99
N GLU A 56 -12.79 6.24 2.62
CA GLU A 56 -13.85 5.55 3.39
C GLU A 56 -13.57 4.06 3.57
N MET A 57 -13.01 3.42 2.55
CA MET A 57 -12.60 2.00 2.58
C MET A 57 -11.28 1.77 3.34
N GLY A 58 -10.59 2.83 3.78
CA GLY A 58 -9.31 2.76 4.47
C GLY A 58 -8.16 2.25 3.60
N ILE A 59 -8.26 2.43 2.28
CA ILE A 59 -7.23 2.04 1.30
C ILE A 59 -6.16 3.13 1.18
N VAL A 60 -6.57 4.39 1.25
CA VAL A 60 -5.69 5.57 1.23
C VAL A 60 -5.94 6.43 2.46
N ASP A 61 -4.93 7.22 2.84
CA ASP A 61 -4.94 8.06 4.04
C ASP A 61 -5.60 9.43 3.74
N GLY A 62 -5.66 9.83 2.47
CA GLY A 62 -6.21 11.12 2.06
C GLY A 62 -6.23 11.30 0.54
N VAL A 63 -6.93 12.36 0.11
CA VAL A 63 -7.12 12.70 -1.30
C VAL A 63 -6.95 14.19 -1.57
N TRP A 64 -6.49 14.51 -2.78
CA TRP A 64 -6.22 15.89 -3.22
C TRP A 64 -6.83 16.16 -4.60
N GLY A 65 -7.44 17.33 -4.73
CA GLY A 65 -8.28 17.69 -5.89
C GLY A 65 -7.54 17.85 -7.21
N CYS A 66 -6.21 18.04 -7.19
CA CYS A 66 -5.41 18.20 -8.39
C CYS A 66 -4.00 17.59 -8.24
N GLU A 67 -3.29 17.45 -9.35
CA GLU A 67 -1.92 16.91 -9.37
C GLU A 67 -0.95 17.75 -8.54
N GLN A 68 -1.03 19.08 -8.64
CA GLN A 68 -0.16 19.98 -7.89
C GLN A 68 -0.33 19.80 -6.39
N SER A 69 -1.57 19.84 -5.89
CA SER A 69 -1.86 19.69 -4.46
C SER A 69 -1.49 18.28 -3.94
N LEU A 70 -1.68 17.23 -4.75
CA LEU A 70 -1.22 15.88 -4.41
C LEU A 70 0.31 15.81 -4.30
N ARG A 71 1.02 16.45 -5.23
CA ARG A 71 2.49 16.49 -5.24
C ARG A 71 3.02 17.23 -4.02
N GLU A 72 2.47 18.41 -3.73
CA GLU A 72 2.82 19.21 -2.55
C GLU A 72 2.62 18.40 -1.25
N ALA A 73 1.47 17.76 -1.08
CA ALA A 73 1.19 16.92 0.08
C ALA A 73 2.12 15.68 0.17
N SER A 74 2.48 15.10 -0.98
CA SER A 74 3.43 13.98 -1.03
C SER A 74 4.84 14.41 -0.62
N MET A 75 5.27 15.59 -1.07
CA MET A 75 6.56 16.18 -0.69
C MET A 75 6.59 16.53 0.79
N GLU A 76 5.55 17.17 1.32
CA GLU A 76 5.42 17.49 2.74
C GLU A 76 5.50 16.22 3.60
N LEU A 77 4.78 15.16 3.20
CA LEU A 77 4.85 13.87 3.88
C LEU A 77 6.28 13.29 3.86
N ALA A 78 6.96 13.37 2.71
CA ALA A 78 8.33 12.86 2.57
C ALA A 78 9.31 13.66 3.44
N GLU A 79 9.25 14.99 3.43
CA GLU A 79 10.07 15.86 4.26
C GLU A 79 9.82 15.62 5.75
N ARG A 80 8.55 15.51 6.15
CA ARG A 80 8.18 15.21 7.53
C ARG A 80 8.77 13.88 7.99
N LEU A 81 8.67 12.83 7.19
CA LEU A 81 9.25 11.52 7.52
C LEU A 81 10.79 11.55 7.49
N GLY A 82 11.39 12.21 6.50
CA GLY A 82 12.84 12.32 6.35
C GLY A 82 13.51 13.12 7.47
N SER A 83 12.84 14.17 7.96
CA SER A 83 13.32 15.01 9.09
C SER A 83 13.57 14.21 10.38
N ARG A 84 12.95 13.03 10.51
CA ARG A 84 13.12 12.14 11.67
C ARG A 84 14.49 11.47 11.75
N LYS A 85 15.27 11.50 10.66
CA LYS A 85 16.65 10.95 10.58
C LYS A 85 16.78 9.54 11.17
N TRP A 86 15.81 8.67 10.86
CA TRP A 86 15.85 7.28 11.30
C TRP A 86 17.07 6.54 10.73
N ASP A 87 17.58 5.57 11.48
CA ASP A 87 18.55 4.62 10.93
C ASP A 87 17.89 3.80 9.81
N GLY A 88 18.47 3.91 8.61
CA GLY A 88 17.91 3.29 7.40
C GLY A 88 17.81 1.77 7.51
N LYS A 89 18.81 1.12 8.13
CA LYS A 89 18.82 -0.34 8.30
C LYS A 89 17.75 -0.80 9.30
N ALA A 90 17.54 -0.06 10.38
CA ALA A 90 16.48 -0.32 11.33
C ALA A 90 15.10 -0.14 10.69
N TYR A 91 14.89 0.96 9.94
CA TYR A 91 13.63 1.21 9.23
C TYR A 91 13.33 0.12 8.19
N GLU A 92 14.34 -0.26 7.41
CA GLU A 92 14.24 -1.35 6.43
C GLU A 92 13.85 -2.68 7.10
N LYS A 93 14.55 -3.08 8.15
CA LYS A 93 14.25 -4.32 8.90
C LYS A 93 12.84 -4.32 9.46
N MET A 94 12.40 -3.22 10.07
CA MET A 94 11.04 -3.09 10.59
C MET A 94 9.99 -3.13 9.47
N ARG A 95 10.26 -2.47 8.33
CA ARG A 95 9.36 -2.48 7.17
C ARG A 95 9.24 -3.87 6.54
N LYS A 96 10.34 -4.63 6.44
CA LYS A 96 10.33 -6.04 6.04
C LYS A 96 9.54 -6.89 7.05
N GLY A 97 9.75 -6.64 8.35
CA GLY A 97 9.05 -7.32 9.45
C GLY A 97 7.53 -7.07 9.50
N LEU A 98 7.05 -5.92 8.99
CA LEU A 98 5.61 -5.66 8.84
C LEU A 98 4.96 -6.55 7.76
N TYR A 99 5.73 -7.04 6.79
CA TYR A 99 5.21 -7.74 5.62
C TYR A 99 5.98 -9.03 5.29
N PRO A 100 6.14 -9.96 6.26
CA PRO A 100 7.05 -11.10 6.11
C PRO A 100 6.63 -12.03 4.96
N LYS A 101 5.33 -12.27 4.79
CA LYS A 101 4.79 -13.08 3.68
C LYS A 101 5.05 -12.44 2.32
N LEU A 102 4.95 -11.11 2.24
CA LEU A 102 5.21 -10.39 1.00
C LEU A 102 6.69 -10.49 0.63
N CYS A 103 7.59 -10.29 1.60
CA CYS A 103 9.03 -10.43 1.39
C CYS A 103 9.41 -11.83 0.85
N ILE A 104 8.78 -12.89 1.37
CA ILE A 104 9.01 -14.26 0.89
C ILE A 104 8.59 -14.40 -0.57
N VAL A 105 7.36 -14.01 -0.93
CA VAL A 105 6.83 -14.24 -2.29
C VAL A 105 7.49 -13.36 -3.36
N VAL A 106 8.07 -12.22 -2.99
CA VAL A 106 8.82 -11.35 -3.92
C VAL A 106 10.33 -11.62 -3.89
N GLY A 107 10.80 -12.60 -3.12
CA GLY A 107 12.22 -12.95 -3.03
C GLY A 107 13.09 -11.94 -2.28
N ALA A 108 12.51 -11.01 -1.52
CA ALA A 108 13.22 -10.00 -0.72
C ALA A 108 13.61 -10.55 0.66
N VAL A 109 14.27 -11.70 0.70
CA VAL A 109 14.60 -12.44 1.93
C VAL A 109 15.95 -11.98 2.49
N GLU A 110 15.99 -11.52 3.75
CA GLU A 110 17.21 -11.21 4.52
C GLU A 110 17.04 -11.55 6.02
N ASP A 111 18.17 -11.60 6.74
CA ASP A 111 18.42 -12.19 8.07
C ASP A 111 17.33 -12.03 9.15
N ARG A 112 17.08 -13.13 9.87
CA ARG A 112 16.16 -13.20 11.01
C ARG A 112 16.54 -12.17 12.09
N ILE A 113 15.56 -11.37 12.50
CA ILE A 113 15.68 -10.50 13.68
C ILE A 113 15.66 -11.42 14.93
N LEU A 114 16.82 -11.57 15.58
CA LEU A 114 16.87 -12.12 16.94
C LEU A 114 16.39 -11.04 17.93
N PRO A 115 15.60 -11.40 18.96
CA PRO A 115 15.16 -10.44 19.95
C PRO A 115 16.39 -9.81 20.63
N ALA A 116 16.38 -8.48 20.78
CA ALA A 116 17.39 -7.79 21.56
C ALA A 116 17.34 -8.32 22.99
N LYS A 117 18.47 -8.76 23.52
CA LYS A 117 18.60 -9.04 24.96
C LYS A 117 18.35 -7.73 25.70
N LEU A 118 17.22 -7.67 26.41
CA LEU A 118 16.91 -6.66 27.41
C LEU A 118 17.92 -6.73 28.56
#